data_AF-A0A432FI44-F1
#
_entry.id   AF-A0A432FI44-F1
#
_cell.length_a   1.000
_cell.length_b   1.000
_cell.length_c   1.000
_cell.angle_alpha   90.00
_cell.angle_beta   90.00
_cell.angle_gamma   90.00
#
_symmetry.space_group_name_H-M   'P 1'
#
loop_
_entity.id
_entity.type
_entity.pdbx_description
1 polymer ?
#
loop_
_entity_poly.entity_id
_entity_poly.type
_entity_poly.pdbx_seq_one_letter_code
_entity_poly.pdbx_strand_id
1 'polypeptide(L)'
;YVLYDKKLNVLYIGQSDSLQKEFEKYVDTDFENDECKQKTHTYQRLFTENPKERMRQLLEDYKRENGKVPTCNAESDLADV
;
A
#
# COMPACT_ATOMS: atom_id res chain seq x y z
N TYR A 1 3.44 4.85 2.25
CA TYR A 1 2.64 4.32 3.39
C TYR A 1 2.50 2.82 3.22
N VAL A 2 2.13 2.11 4.28
CA VAL A 2 1.95 0.66 4.26
C VAL A 2 0.59 0.32 4.86
N LEU A 3 -0.17 -0.56 4.19
CA LEU A 3 -1.46 -1.07 4.66
C LEU A 3 -1.30 -2.50 5.16
N TYR A 4 -1.98 -2.83 6.26
CA TYR A 4 -1.88 -4.13 6.91
C TYR A 4 -3.25 -4.76 7.11
N ASP A 5 -3.33 -6.10 7.01
CA ASP A 5 -4.52 -6.86 7.37
C ASP A 5 -4.67 -6.99 8.90
N LYS A 6 -5.73 -7.67 9.35
CA LYS A 6 -5.98 -7.95 10.77
C LYS A 6 -4.90 -8.80 11.45
N LYS A 7 -4.11 -9.54 10.68
CA LYS A 7 -2.99 -10.37 11.16
C LYS A 7 -1.65 -9.61 11.09
N LEU A 8 -1.68 -8.32 10.75
CA LEU A 8 -0.51 -7.47 10.55
C LEU A 8 0.39 -7.91 9.38
N ASN A 9 -0.15 -8.65 8.41
CA ASN A 9 0.54 -8.88 7.15
C ASN A 9 0.45 -7.64 6.28
N VAL A 10 1.54 -7.30 5.60
CA VAL A 10 1.54 -6.22 4.60
C VAL A 10 0.63 -6.61 3.44
N LEU A 11 -0.41 -5.81 3.22
CA LEU A 11 -1.35 -5.94 2.10
C LEU A 11 -0.91 -5.12 0.90
N TYR A 12 -0.49 -3.88 1.16
CA TYR A 12 -0.17 -2.90 0.12
C TYR A 12 0.93 -1.94 0.59
N ILE A 13 1.86 -1.62 -0.30
CA ILE A 13 2.86 -0.59 -0.14
C ILE A 13 2.64 0.45 -1.23
N GLY A 14 2.38 1.70 -0.83
CA GLY A 14 2.07 2.79 -1.74
C GLY A 14 2.90 4.05 -1.48
N GLN A 15 2.91 4.94 -2.47
CA GLN A 15 3.43 6.29 -2.35
C GLN A 15 2.30 7.31 -2.49
N SER A 16 2.49 8.52 -1.96
CA SER A 16 1.65 9.67 -2.26
C SER A 16 2.43 10.95 -1.99
N ASP A 17 2.20 11.97 -2.80
CA ASP A 17 2.75 13.32 -2.59
C ASP A 17 2.06 14.04 -1.42
N SER A 18 0.87 13.57 -1.03
CA SER A 18 0.14 14.08 0.14
C SER A 18 -0.60 12.95 0.83
N LEU A 19 -0.02 12.46 1.94
CA LEU A 19 -0.66 11.45 2.78
C LEU A 19 -2.02 11.92 3.28
N GLN A 20 -2.20 13.22 3.57
CA GLN A 20 -3.49 13.72 4.02
C GLN A 20 -4.58 13.47 2.97
N LYS A 21 -4.38 13.93 1.73
CA LYS A 21 -5.35 13.78 0.65
C LYS A 21 -5.62 12.31 0.31
N GLU A 22 -4.58 11.48 0.32
CA GLU A 22 -4.71 10.05 0.04
C GLU A 22 -5.64 9.36 1.04
N PHE A 23 -5.41 9.61 2.33
CA PHE A 23 -6.18 8.97 3.39
C PHE A 23 -7.57 9.58 3.54
N GLU A 24 -7.77 10.88 3.25
CA GLU A 24 -9.11 11.48 3.13
C GLU A 24 -9.92 10.74 2.05
N LYS A 25 -9.33 10.54 0.86
CA LYS A 25 -9.96 9.76 -0.22
C LYS A 25 -10.32 8.36 0.23
N TYR A 26 -9.43 7.65 0.92
CA TYR A 26 -9.71 6.30 1.41
C TYR A 26 -10.85 6.25 2.43
N VAL A 27 -11.01 7.28 3.25
CA VAL A 27 -12.17 7.37 4.15
C VAL A 27 -13.46 7.61 3.36
N ASP A 28 -13.44 8.53 2.41
CA ASP A 28 -14.63 8.89 1.63
C ASP A 28 -15.09 7.76 0.68
N THR A 29 -14.15 6.99 0.16
CA THR A 29 -14.39 5.98 -0.89
C THR A 29 -14.26 4.54 -0.40
N ASP A 30 -14.02 4.34 0.89
CA ASP A 30 -13.69 3.04 1.48
C ASP A 30 -12.58 2.33 0.70
N PHE A 31 -11.39 2.93 0.70
CA PHE A 31 -10.22 2.51 -0.07
C PHE A 31 -10.49 2.41 -1.59
N GLU A 32 -11.12 3.43 -2.17
CA GLU A 32 -11.43 3.52 -3.61
C GLU A 32 -12.35 2.41 -4.14
N ASN A 33 -13.10 1.74 -3.26
CA ASN A 33 -13.83 0.50 -3.56
C ASN A 33 -12.93 -0.65 -4.07
N ASP A 34 -11.63 -0.61 -3.77
CA ASP A 34 -10.69 -1.70 -4.05
C ASP A 34 -10.89 -2.81 -3.01
N GLU A 35 -11.52 -3.91 -3.43
CA GLU A 35 -11.83 -5.06 -2.55
C GLU A 35 -10.59 -5.64 -1.85
N CYS A 36 -9.40 -5.50 -2.44
CA CYS A 36 -8.18 -5.95 -1.79
C CYS A 36 -7.78 -4.99 -0.66
N LYS A 37 -7.75 -3.68 -0.94
CA LYS A 37 -7.38 -2.66 0.05
C LYS A 37 -8.41 -2.49 1.16
N GLN A 38 -9.69 -2.77 0.93
CA GLN A 38 -10.74 -2.76 1.97
C GLN A 38 -10.49 -3.76 3.11
N LYS A 39 -9.59 -4.75 2.92
CA LYS A 39 -9.14 -5.66 3.98
C LYS A 39 -8.19 -4.99 5.00
N THR A 40 -7.83 -3.72 4.76
CA THR A 40 -6.95 -2.95 5.63
C THR A 40 -7.55 -2.80 7.03
N HIS A 41 -6.80 -3.24 8.03
CA HIS A 41 -7.13 -3.05 9.44
C HIS A 41 -6.39 -1.86 10.05
N THR A 42 -5.13 -1.68 9.68
CA THR A 42 -4.29 -0.58 10.15
C THR A 42 -3.31 -0.15 9.07
N TYR A 43 -2.77 1.05 9.20
CA TYR A 43 -1.82 1.60 8.25
C TYR A 43 -0.66 2.30 8.97
N GLN A 44 0.51 2.29 8.31
CA GLN A 44 1.66 3.07 8.71
C GLN A 44 1.89 4.22 7.72
N ARG A 45 1.85 5.45 8.25
CA ARG A 45 2.26 6.65 7.51
C ARG A 45 3.77 6.82 7.62
N LEU A 46 4.43 7.05 6.49
CA LEU A 46 5.87 7.25 6.40
C LEU A 46 6.12 8.60 5.76
N PHE A 47 6.70 9.52 6.53
CA PHE A 47 7.11 10.84 6.04
C PHE A 47 8.55 10.74 5.56
N THR A 48 8.77 11.01 4.28
CA THR A 48 10.07 10.87 3.62
C THR A 48 10.18 11.90 2.50
N GLU A 49 11.39 12.39 2.24
CA GLU A 49 11.66 13.36 1.18
C GLU A 49 11.48 12.77 -0.23
N ASN A 50 11.62 11.44 -0.37
CA ASN A 50 11.52 10.77 -1.66
C ASN A 50 10.56 9.56 -1.62
N PRO A 51 9.23 9.78 -1.59
CA PRO A 51 8.22 8.73 -1.43
C PRO A 51 8.33 7.58 -2.43
N LYS A 52 8.74 7.90 -3.66
CA LYS A 52 8.89 6.92 -4.76
C LYS A 52 10.03 5.95 -4.53
N GLU A 53 11.19 6.48 -4.15
CA GLU A 53 12.34 5.64 -3.82
C GLU A 53 12.06 4.81 -2.57
N ARG A 54 11.43 5.41 -1.55
CA ARG A 54 11.06 4.69 -0.34
C ARG A 54 10.08 3.56 -0.60
N MET A 55 9.08 3.77 -1.46
CA MET A 55 8.14 2.72 -1.87
C MET A 55 8.87 1.56 -2.55
N ARG A 56 9.79 1.85 -3.47
CA ARG A 56 10.60 0.83 -4.17
C ARG A 56 11.43 0.01 -3.19
N GLN A 57 12.15 0.65 -2.28
CA GLN A 57 12.94 -0.04 -1.25
C GLN A 57 12.09 -1.00 -0.42
N LEU A 58 10.93 -0.54 0.05
CA LEU A 58 10.02 -1.37 0.85
C LEU A 58 9.47 -2.57 0.07
N LEU A 59 9.16 -2.39 -1.22
CA LEU A 59 8.72 -3.49 -2.08
C LEU A 59 9.85 -4.52 -2.32
N GLU A 60 11.07 -4.05 -2.54
CA GLU A 60 12.25 -4.92 -2.71
C GLU A 60 12.59 -5.68 -1.44
N ASP A 61 12.57 -5.02 -0.28
CA ASP A 61 12.79 -5.64 1.03
C ASP A 61 11.73 -6.71 1.29
N TYR A 62 10.44 -6.38 1.10
CA TYR A 62 9.35 -7.34 1.26
C TYR A 62 9.50 -8.54 0.33
N LYS A 63 9.84 -8.31 -0.95
CA LYS A 63 10.04 -9.38 -1.94
C LYS A 63 11.23 -10.26 -1.59
N ARG A 64 12.32 -9.68 -1.07
CA ARG A 64 13.49 -10.44 -0.62
C ARG A 64 13.14 -11.36 0.55
N GLU A 65 12.30 -10.91 1.48
CA GLU A 65 11.91 -11.68 2.66
C GLU A 65 10.81 -12.72 2.37
N ASN A 66 9.88 -12.41 1.46
CA ASN A 66 8.65 -13.21 1.25
C ASN A 66 8.61 -13.93 -0.12
N GLY A 67 9.59 -13.66 -1.00
CA GLY A 67 9.66 -14.21 -2.36
C GLY A 67 8.66 -13.59 -3.36
N LYS A 68 7.79 -12.68 -2.91
CA LYS A 68 6.73 -12.03 -3.71
C LYS A 68 6.47 -10.62 -3.22
N VAL A 69 5.81 -9.79 -4.05
CA VAL A 69 5.28 -8.49 -3.61
C VAL A 69 3.99 -8.69 -2.78
N PRO A 70 3.53 -7.67 -2.02
CA PRO A 70 2.28 -7.77 -1.29
C PRO A 70 1.09 -8.05 -2.20
N THR A 71 0.08 -8.75 -1.68
CA THR A 71 -1.04 -9.25 -2.48
C THR A 71 -1.76 -8.15 -3.26
N CYS A 72 -2.09 -7.02 -2.61
CA CYS A 72 -2.80 -5.94 -3.29
C CYS A 72 -1.90 -5.13 -4.23
N ASN A 73 -0.57 -5.23 -4.12
CA ASN A 73 0.35 -4.65 -5.10
C ASN A 73 0.39 -5.47 -6.40
N ALA A 74 0.22 -6.79 -6.31
CA ALA A 74 0.19 -7.67 -7.49
C ALA A 74 -1.13 -7.54 -8.28
N GLU A 75 -2.25 -7.29 -7.60
CA GLU A 75 -3.54 -7.08 -8.27
C GLU A 75 -3.61 -5.74 -9.02
N SER A 76 -2.89 -4.71 -8.56
CA SER A 76 -2.77 -3.44 -9.30
C SER A 76 -2.03 -3.57 -10.64
N ASP A 77 -1.18 -4.59 -10.83
CA ASP A 77 -0.47 -4.86 -12.09
C ASP A 77 -1.38 -5.50 -13.16
N LEU A 78 -2.53 -6.05 -12.76
CA LEU A 78 -3.53 -6.66 -13.65
C LEU A 78 -4.60 -5.66 -14.13
N ALA A 79 -4.57 -4.41 -13.66
CA ALA A 79 -5.52 -3.37 -14.04
C ALA A 79 -5.07 -2.50 -15.24
N ASP A 80 -3.89 -2.78 -15.83
CA ASP A 80 -3.32 -2.04 -16.97
C ASP A 80 -3.11 -2.94 -18.22
N VAL A 81 -4.02 -3.91 -18.47
CA VAL A 81 -4.11 -4.70 -19.71
C VAL A 81 -5.49 -4.58 -20.34
#